data_AF-A0A964F7V1-F1
#
_entry.id   AF-A0A964F7V1-F1
#
_cell.length_a   1.000
_cell.length_b   1.000
_cell.length_c   1.000
_cell.angle_alpha   90.00
_cell.angle_beta   90.00
_cell.angle_gamma   90.00
#
_symmetry.space_group_name_H-M   'P 1'
#
loop_
_entity.id
_entity.type
_entity.pdbx_description
1 polymer ?
#
loop_
_entity_poly.entity_id
_entity_poly.type
_entity_poly.pdbx_seq_one_letter_code
_entity_poly.pdbx_strand_id
1 'polypeptide(L)'
;MLEDQFSRTALGAALHRAAHQTLERGLVFQDPFACAILGVTPEEAAERDGGDERRRRMRLFIAARSRLAERRIAAAVARGVRQVVVLGAGLDTFGLRNPHAAEGLRVFEVDHPATQAWKRERIAAMGAQAPSLVFAPCDFERDDLAEALLRAGADRAAPIFFMWLGVAPYLTREAAMTTLRTIAATPGGEVVFDYTEAAERDRGEAQAFHQELLERVAAVGEPIVGFFDPQELSRDLHAFGMTEQEDFNSQEIAVRFFGVPRDQAPSGAAGHVIWARRPLEGA
;
A
#
# COMPACT_ATOMS: atom_id res chain seq x y z
N MET A 1 -9.95 -7.85 10.32
CA MET A 1 -10.92 -6.73 10.37
C MET A 1 -12.13 -7.19 11.16
N LEU A 2 -12.76 -6.33 11.96
CA LEU A 2 -14.04 -6.69 12.59
C LEU A 2 -15.10 -6.89 11.48
N GLU A 3 -15.90 -7.94 11.62
CA GLU A 3 -16.95 -8.28 10.64
C GLU A 3 -17.90 -7.08 10.44
N ASP A 4 -18.25 -6.79 9.18
CA ASP A 4 -19.12 -5.68 8.75
C ASP A 4 -18.69 -4.25 9.10
N GLN A 5 -17.42 -4.01 9.44
CA GLN A 5 -16.88 -2.66 9.66
C GLN A 5 -15.84 -2.29 8.61
N PHE A 6 -15.76 -1.00 8.25
CA PHE A 6 -14.67 -0.50 7.42
C PHE A 6 -13.36 -0.42 8.22
N SER A 7 -12.23 -0.55 7.53
CA SER A 7 -10.93 -0.57 8.20
C SER A 7 -10.59 0.75 8.89
N ARG A 8 -10.17 0.65 10.16
CA ARG A 8 -9.71 1.80 10.96
C ARG A 8 -8.27 2.18 10.63
N THR A 9 -7.39 1.22 10.29
CA THR A 9 -6.04 1.56 9.85
C THR A 9 -6.03 2.18 8.45
N ALA A 10 -6.97 1.81 7.57
CA ALA A 10 -7.17 2.49 6.29
C ALA A 10 -7.54 3.97 6.47
N LEU A 11 -8.39 4.28 7.46
CA LEU A 11 -8.70 5.65 7.85
C LEU A 11 -7.44 6.41 8.35
N GLY A 12 -6.64 5.76 9.20
CA GLY A 12 -5.37 6.33 9.68
C GLY A 12 -4.37 6.61 8.55
N ALA A 13 -4.19 5.67 7.62
CA ALA A 13 -3.31 5.84 6.46
C ALA A 13 -3.80 6.98 5.54
N ALA A 14 -5.11 7.10 5.31
CA ALA A 14 -5.67 8.20 4.56
C ALA A 14 -5.48 9.55 5.27
N LEU A 15 -5.65 9.60 6.59
CA LEU A 15 -5.40 10.81 7.38
C LEU A 15 -3.94 11.26 7.27
N HIS A 16 -2.99 10.32 7.34
CA HIS A 16 -1.59 10.60 7.11
C HIS A 16 -1.33 11.20 5.72
N ARG A 17 -1.93 10.64 4.66
CA ARG A 17 -1.83 11.21 3.29
C ARG A 17 -2.45 12.60 3.19
N ALA A 18 -3.59 12.82 3.84
CA ALA A 18 -4.30 14.10 3.82
C ALA A 18 -3.50 15.19 4.51
N ALA A 19 -3.02 14.93 5.72
CA ALA A 19 -2.18 15.85 6.47
C ALA A 19 -0.84 16.14 5.77
N HIS A 20 -0.28 15.17 5.05
CA HIS A 20 0.93 15.37 4.24
C HIS A 20 0.75 16.48 3.18
N GLN A 21 -0.45 16.65 2.63
CA GLN A 21 -0.74 17.70 1.65
C GLN A 21 -0.58 19.10 2.25
N THR A 22 -0.79 19.25 3.56
CA THR A 22 -0.69 20.54 4.28
C THR A 22 0.65 20.68 5.00
N LEU A 23 0.99 19.76 5.90
CA LEU A 23 2.12 19.86 6.82
C LEU A 23 3.47 19.81 6.09
N GLU A 24 3.59 18.93 5.10
CA GLU A 24 4.78 18.81 4.27
C GLU A 24 4.52 19.24 2.81
N ARG A 25 3.43 19.97 2.56
CA ARG A 25 3.06 20.57 1.27
C ARG A 25 3.02 19.60 0.09
N GLY A 26 2.70 18.32 0.35
CA GLY A 26 2.68 17.27 -0.67
C GLY A 26 4.04 17.01 -1.34
N LEU A 27 5.16 17.36 -0.67
CA LEU A 27 6.51 17.34 -1.24
C LEU A 27 6.90 15.96 -1.82
N VAL A 28 6.45 14.88 -1.17
CA VAL A 28 6.83 13.51 -1.53
C VAL A 28 5.76 12.85 -2.38
N PHE A 29 4.49 13.12 -2.04
CA PHE A 29 3.34 12.51 -2.68
C PHE A 29 2.16 13.49 -2.76
N GLN A 30 1.66 13.70 -3.97
CA GLN A 30 0.53 14.59 -4.23
C GLN A 30 -0.75 13.76 -4.36
N ASP A 31 -1.69 14.01 -3.45
CA ASP A 31 -3.00 13.36 -3.42
C ASP A 31 -4.09 14.41 -3.26
N PRO A 32 -4.57 15.01 -4.37
CA PRO A 32 -5.64 16.00 -4.34
C PRO A 32 -6.96 15.51 -3.73
N PHE A 33 -7.17 14.18 -3.63
CA PHE A 33 -8.40 13.62 -3.06
C PHE A 33 -8.26 13.21 -1.60
N ALA A 34 -7.07 13.25 -1.00
CA ALA A 34 -6.84 12.73 0.36
C ALA A 34 -7.73 13.36 1.44
N CYS A 35 -7.95 14.68 1.38
CA CYS A 35 -8.86 15.36 2.31
C CYS A 35 -10.34 15.10 1.95
N ALA A 36 -10.67 15.16 0.66
CA ALA A 36 -12.04 15.01 0.17
C ALA A 36 -12.62 13.62 0.47
N ILE A 37 -11.83 12.55 0.27
CA ILE A 37 -12.26 11.17 0.54
C ILE A 37 -12.53 10.94 2.04
N LEU A 38 -11.86 11.70 2.91
CA LEU A 38 -12.07 11.71 4.35
C LEU A 38 -13.20 12.64 4.78
N GLY A 39 -13.65 13.55 3.92
CA GLY A 39 -14.62 14.60 4.27
C GLY A 39 -14.11 15.53 5.37
N VAL A 40 -12.82 15.88 5.32
CA VAL A 40 -12.17 16.82 6.24
C VAL A 40 -11.54 17.96 5.44
N THR A 41 -11.32 19.11 6.09
CA THR A 41 -10.51 20.19 5.49
C THR A 41 -9.01 19.91 5.63
N PRO A 42 -8.15 20.59 4.84
CA PRO A 42 -6.70 20.51 4.99
C PRO A 42 -6.21 20.88 6.40
N GLU A 43 -6.86 21.85 7.06
CA GLU A 43 -6.55 22.29 8.42
C GLU A 43 -6.95 21.23 9.45
N GLU A 44 -8.15 20.64 9.32
CA GLU A 44 -8.60 19.56 10.21
C GLU A 44 -7.71 18.32 10.08
N ALA A 45 -7.29 17.96 8.87
CA ALA A 45 -6.35 16.87 8.65
C ALA A 45 -5.00 17.17 9.32
N ALA A 46 -4.48 18.38 9.13
CA ALA A 46 -3.23 18.84 9.73
C ALA A 46 -3.30 18.92 11.26
N GLU A 47 -4.45 19.23 11.85
CA GLU A 47 -4.65 19.25 13.30
C GLU A 47 -4.73 17.81 13.87
N ARG A 48 -5.56 16.96 13.27
CA ARG A 48 -5.77 15.57 13.73
C ARG A 48 -4.53 14.70 13.57
N ASP A 49 -3.76 14.96 12.52
CA ASP A 49 -2.51 14.24 12.27
C ASP A 49 -1.27 14.99 12.76
N GLY A 50 -1.43 16.30 13.01
CA GLY A 50 -0.45 17.16 13.64
C GLY A 50 -0.05 16.56 14.98
N GLY A 51 1.25 16.39 15.16
CA GLY A 51 1.75 15.65 16.30
C GLY A 51 3.26 15.60 16.30
N ASP A 52 3.77 14.77 17.19
CA ASP A 52 5.20 14.57 17.40
C ASP A 52 5.90 13.93 16.19
N GLU A 53 7.23 13.79 16.33
CA GLU A 53 8.07 13.20 15.30
C GLU A 53 7.65 11.76 14.94
N ARG A 54 6.98 11.02 15.83
CA ARG A 54 6.49 9.66 15.54
C ARG A 54 5.38 9.70 14.49
N ARG A 55 4.39 10.57 14.66
CA ARG A 55 3.33 10.77 13.64
C ARG A 55 3.91 11.29 12.32
N ARG A 56 4.87 12.21 12.39
CA ARG A 56 5.56 12.71 11.20
C ARG A 56 6.29 11.60 10.45
N ARG A 57 7.05 10.74 11.13
CA ARG A 57 7.71 9.57 10.53
C ARG A 57 6.72 8.65 9.81
N MET A 58 5.57 8.36 10.43
CA MET A 58 4.54 7.55 9.79
C MET A 58 3.94 8.25 8.56
N ARG A 59 3.59 9.54 8.63
CA ARG A 59 3.12 10.29 7.45
C ARG A 59 4.07 10.20 6.27
N LEU A 60 5.34 10.44 6.55
CA LEU A 60 6.40 10.41 5.56
C LEU A 60 6.57 9.02 4.97
N PHE A 61 6.53 7.96 5.79
CA PHE A 61 6.52 6.59 5.31
C PHE A 61 5.32 6.28 4.40
N ILE A 62 4.10 6.66 4.80
CA ILE A 62 2.88 6.49 4.00
C ILE A 62 2.97 7.24 2.66
N ALA A 63 3.50 8.46 2.65
CA ALA A 63 3.71 9.24 1.43
C ALA A 63 4.76 8.57 0.52
N ALA A 64 5.90 8.15 1.08
CA ALA A 64 6.98 7.53 0.33
C ALA A 64 6.58 6.19 -0.30
N ARG A 65 5.91 5.30 0.43
CA ARG A 65 5.45 4.01 -0.11
C ARG A 65 4.46 4.19 -1.27
N SER A 66 3.57 5.19 -1.16
CA SER A 66 2.61 5.54 -2.23
C SER A 66 3.33 6.09 -3.46
N ARG A 67 4.28 7.01 -3.26
CA ARG A 67 5.12 7.57 -4.34
C ARG A 67 5.94 6.49 -5.05
N LEU A 68 6.52 5.54 -4.29
CA LEU A 68 7.30 4.46 -4.84
C LEU A 68 6.44 3.54 -5.71
N ALA A 69 5.27 3.13 -5.20
CA ALA A 69 4.32 2.31 -5.95
C ALA A 69 3.90 3.00 -7.26
N GLU A 70 3.52 4.28 -7.22
CA GLU A 70 3.11 5.00 -8.43
C GLU A 70 4.24 5.21 -9.44
N ARG A 71 5.48 5.38 -8.99
CA ARG A 71 6.63 5.40 -9.92
C ARG A 71 6.82 4.06 -10.63
N ARG A 72 6.59 2.95 -9.92
CA ARG A 72 6.67 1.60 -10.50
C ARG A 72 5.49 1.33 -11.43
N ILE A 73 4.29 1.80 -11.09
CA ILE A 73 3.13 1.79 -12.00
C ILE A 73 3.45 2.53 -13.29
N ALA A 74 3.97 3.76 -13.22
CA ALA A 74 4.34 4.52 -14.41
C ALA A 74 5.37 3.79 -15.28
N ALA A 75 6.37 3.16 -14.66
CA ALA A 75 7.35 2.33 -15.38
C ALA A 75 6.72 1.09 -16.02
N ALA A 76 5.79 0.43 -15.35
CA ALA A 76 5.02 -0.70 -15.88
C ALA A 76 4.13 -0.29 -17.06
N VAL A 77 3.43 0.85 -16.96
CA VAL A 77 2.61 1.41 -18.05
C VAL A 77 3.47 1.71 -19.28
N ALA A 78 4.66 2.29 -19.08
CA ALA A 78 5.62 2.54 -20.15
C ALA A 78 6.10 1.24 -20.85
N ARG A 79 6.12 0.11 -20.13
CA ARG A 79 6.38 -1.23 -20.69
C ARG A 79 5.17 -1.89 -21.34
N GLY A 80 4.01 -1.24 -21.35
CA GLY A 80 2.79 -1.77 -21.98
C GLY A 80 1.77 -2.38 -21.02
N VAL A 81 1.99 -2.34 -19.70
CA VAL A 81 0.98 -2.79 -18.73
C VAL A 81 -0.26 -1.88 -18.82
N ARG A 82 -1.45 -2.49 -18.84
CA ARG A 82 -2.74 -1.77 -18.92
C ARG A 82 -3.71 -2.10 -17.79
N GLN A 83 -3.25 -2.85 -16.80
CA GLN A 83 -4.03 -3.24 -15.62
C GLN A 83 -3.22 -3.00 -14.35
N VAL A 84 -3.79 -2.26 -13.41
CA VAL A 84 -3.29 -2.13 -12.04
C VAL A 84 -4.32 -2.72 -11.10
N VAL A 85 -3.87 -3.55 -10.18
CA VAL A 85 -4.68 -4.06 -9.07
C VAL A 85 -4.17 -3.43 -7.79
N VAL A 86 -5.05 -2.73 -7.07
CA VAL A 86 -4.80 -2.21 -5.72
C VAL A 86 -5.41 -3.18 -4.72
N LEU A 87 -4.57 -3.93 -4.02
CA LEU A 87 -4.96 -4.92 -3.03
C LEU A 87 -5.09 -4.26 -1.65
N GLY A 88 -6.24 -4.46 -0.99
CA GLY A 88 -6.63 -3.77 0.25
C GLY A 88 -6.71 -2.26 0.02
N ALA A 89 -7.48 -1.87 -0.99
CA ALA A 89 -7.49 -0.49 -1.50
C ALA A 89 -7.87 0.56 -0.45
N GLY A 90 -8.60 0.21 0.60
CA GLY A 90 -8.99 1.08 1.69
C GLY A 90 -9.58 2.38 1.17
N LEU A 91 -8.95 3.49 1.54
CA LEU A 91 -9.24 4.83 1.02
C LEU A 91 -8.14 5.37 0.08
N ASP A 92 -7.36 4.49 -0.55
CA ASP A 92 -6.43 4.86 -1.63
C ASP A 92 -7.16 5.63 -2.74
N THR A 93 -6.49 6.56 -3.40
CA THR A 93 -7.12 7.45 -4.40
C THR A 93 -6.52 7.28 -5.79
N PHE A 94 -5.63 6.32 -6.00
CA PHE A 94 -4.98 6.09 -7.30
C PHE A 94 -6.01 5.85 -8.40
N GLY A 95 -7.04 5.03 -8.16
CA GLY A 95 -8.14 4.81 -9.11
C GLY A 95 -8.92 6.08 -9.48
N LEU A 96 -8.97 7.07 -8.57
CA LEU A 96 -9.63 8.36 -8.79
C LEU A 96 -8.76 9.33 -9.58
N ARG A 97 -7.44 9.29 -9.35
CA ARG A 97 -6.46 10.17 -10.01
C ARG A 97 -6.01 9.65 -11.36
N ASN A 98 -6.05 8.33 -11.54
CA ASN A 98 -5.45 7.53 -12.62
C ASN A 98 -4.83 8.38 -13.75
N PRO A 99 -3.55 8.77 -13.62
CA PRO A 99 -2.89 9.64 -14.59
C PRO A 99 -2.69 8.95 -15.95
N HIS A 100 -2.94 7.64 -16.03
CA HIS A 100 -2.71 6.80 -17.19
C HIS A 100 -4.00 6.34 -17.88
N ALA A 101 -5.14 6.94 -17.51
CA ALA A 101 -6.43 6.59 -18.10
C ALA A 101 -6.45 6.78 -19.63
N ALA A 102 -5.77 7.83 -20.13
CA ALA A 102 -5.66 8.10 -21.57
C ALA A 102 -4.83 7.04 -22.31
N GLU A 103 -3.89 6.37 -21.63
CA GLU A 103 -3.16 5.23 -22.19
C GLU A 103 -3.95 3.91 -22.11
N GLY A 104 -5.17 3.94 -21.56
CA GLY A 104 -6.05 2.79 -21.39
C GLY A 104 -5.79 1.99 -20.11
N LEU A 105 -5.10 2.55 -19.11
CA LEU A 105 -4.88 1.88 -17.84
C LEU A 105 -6.21 1.70 -17.09
N ARG A 106 -6.58 0.46 -16.80
CA ARG A 106 -7.68 0.11 -15.89
C ARG A 106 -7.14 -0.13 -14.48
N VAL A 107 -7.89 0.36 -13.49
CA VAL A 107 -7.57 0.17 -12.08
C VAL A 107 -8.63 -0.72 -11.45
N PHE A 108 -8.21 -1.80 -10.82
CA PHE A 108 -9.05 -2.71 -10.06
C PHE A 108 -8.74 -2.54 -8.59
N GLU A 109 -9.74 -2.23 -7.78
CA GLU A 109 -9.59 -2.15 -6.34
C GLU A 109 -10.18 -3.38 -5.69
N VAL A 110 -9.31 -4.13 -5.00
CA VAL A 110 -9.67 -5.33 -4.24
C VAL A 110 -9.68 -4.98 -2.76
N ASP A 111 -10.80 -5.21 -2.09
CA ASP A 111 -10.94 -4.98 -0.65
C ASP A 111 -12.22 -5.63 -0.13
N HIS A 112 -12.36 -5.66 1.19
CA HIS A 112 -13.53 -6.16 1.88
C HIS A 112 -14.80 -5.39 1.44
N PRO A 113 -15.94 -6.09 1.22
CA PRO A 113 -17.18 -5.46 0.73
C PRO A 113 -17.63 -4.23 1.53
N ALA A 114 -17.54 -4.28 2.87
CA ALA A 114 -17.93 -3.16 3.74
C ALA A 114 -17.05 -1.91 3.53
N THR A 115 -15.73 -2.07 3.39
CA THR A 115 -14.80 -0.96 3.12
C THR A 115 -15.05 -0.36 1.73
N GLN A 116 -15.31 -1.20 0.72
CA GLN A 116 -15.64 -0.71 -0.62
C GLN A 116 -16.97 0.04 -0.66
N ALA A 117 -18.00 -0.47 0.03
CA ALA A 117 -19.28 0.21 0.12
C ALA A 117 -19.10 1.62 0.68
N TRP A 118 -18.37 1.76 1.80
CA TRP A 118 -18.07 3.04 2.41
C TRP A 118 -17.28 3.97 1.47
N LYS A 119 -16.22 3.47 0.82
CA LYS A 119 -15.46 4.28 -0.14
C LYS A 119 -16.32 4.77 -1.30
N ARG A 120 -17.23 3.94 -1.83
CA ARG A 120 -18.15 4.33 -2.90
C ARG A 120 -19.10 5.45 -2.46
N GLU A 121 -19.59 5.41 -1.22
CA GLU A 121 -20.36 6.52 -0.64
C GLU A 121 -19.53 7.81 -0.57
N ARG A 122 -18.26 7.72 -0.14
CA ARG A 122 -17.35 8.88 -0.10
C ARG A 122 -17.08 9.48 -1.47
N ILE A 123 -16.82 8.63 -2.47
CA ILE A 123 -16.60 9.04 -3.86
C ILE A 123 -17.85 9.73 -4.42
N ALA A 124 -19.03 9.18 -4.16
CA ALA A 124 -20.29 9.76 -4.58
C ALA A 124 -20.55 11.12 -3.90
N ALA A 125 -20.29 11.23 -2.59
CA ALA A 125 -20.49 12.46 -1.82
C ALA A 125 -19.61 13.62 -2.31
N MET A 126 -18.40 13.33 -2.81
CA MET A 126 -17.51 14.36 -3.38
C MET A 126 -17.72 14.60 -4.88
N GLY A 127 -18.68 13.91 -5.52
CA GLY A 127 -19.01 14.10 -6.93
C GLY A 127 -17.91 13.67 -7.91
N ALA A 128 -16.96 12.83 -7.47
CA ALA A 128 -15.84 12.42 -8.30
C ALA A 128 -16.23 11.34 -9.31
N GLN A 129 -15.63 11.41 -10.49
CA GLN A 129 -15.77 10.41 -11.54
C GLN A 129 -14.48 9.60 -11.66
N ALA A 130 -14.60 8.29 -11.78
CA ALA A 130 -13.47 7.38 -11.96
C ALA A 130 -13.83 6.29 -12.98
N PRO A 131 -13.94 6.64 -14.28
CA PRO A 131 -14.45 5.72 -15.31
C PRO A 131 -13.54 4.51 -15.57
N SER A 132 -12.26 4.60 -15.19
CA SER A 132 -11.28 3.51 -15.31
C SER A 132 -11.16 2.66 -14.04
N LEU A 133 -11.89 2.99 -12.98
CA LEU A 133 -11.89 2.28 -11.70
C LEU A 133 -12.99 1.21 -11.67
N VAL A 134 -12.61 -0.01 -11.34
CA VAL A 134 -13.50 -1.16 -11.14
C VAL A 134 -13.29 -1.71 -9.73
N PHE A 135 -14.39 -1.91 -9.00
CA PHE A 135 -14.37 -2.50 -7.66
C PHE A 135 -14.48 -4.03 -7.75
N ALA A 136 -13.63 -4.73 -7.00
CA ALA A 136 -13.57 -6.18 -6.92
C ALA A 136 -13.67 -6.61 -5.44
N PRO A 137 -14.89 -6.82 -4.89
CA PRO A 137 -15.06 -7.21 -3.50
C PRO A 137 -14.39 -8.57 -3.20
N CYS A 138 -13.54 -8.63 -2.17
CA CYS A 138 -12.79 -9.82 -1.77
C CYS A 138 -12.31 -9.70 -0.32
N ASP A 139 -12.56 -10.73 0.49
CA ASP A 139 -11.89 -10.95 1.78
C ASP A 139 -10.65 -11.83 1.58
N PHE A 140 -9.45 -11.29 1.84
CA PHE A 140 -8.18 -12.00 1.62
C PHE A 140 -8.02 -13.29 2.45
N GLU A 141 -8.74 -13.43 3.56
CA GLU A 141 -8.64 -14.63 4.40
C GLU A 141 -9.64 -15.72 4.03
N ARG A 142 -10.70 -15.38 3.27
CA ARG A 142 -11.82 -16.29 3.00
C ARG A 142 -12.03 -16.55 1.50
N ASP A 143 -11.76 -15.55 0.67
CA ASP A 143 -12.06 -15.58 -0.76
C ASP A 143 -10.82 -15.88 -1.60
N ASP A 144 -11.06 -16.43 -2.78
CA ASP A 144 -10.03 -16.57 -3.81
C ASP A 144 -9.85 -15.26 -4.59
N LEU A 145 -8.69 -14.63 -4.42
CA LEU A 145 -8.30 -13.38 -5.10
C LEU A 145 -8.37 -13.51 -6.63
N ALA A 146 -7.97 -14.67 -7.14
CA ALA A 146 -7.88 -14.94 -8.56
C ALA A 146 -9.28 -14.96 -9.22
N GLU A 147 -10.26 -15.54 -8.53
CA GLU A 147 -11.67 -15.52 -8.91
C GLU A 147 -12.32 -14.15 -8.73
N ALA A 148 -11.97 -13.40 -7.68
CA ALA A 148 -12.45 -12.03 -7.49
C ALA A 148 -12.03 -11.11 -8.65
N LEU A 149 -10.77 -11.21 -9.07
CA LEU A 149 -10.24 -10.48 -10.22
C LEU A 149 -10.93 -10.88 -11.53
N LEU A 150 -11.16 -12.18 -11.74
CA LEU A 150 -11.87 -12.68 -12.91
C LEU A 150 -13.30 -12.12 -12.98
N ARG A 151 -14.05 -12.16 -11.86
CA ARG A 151 -15.41 -11.60 -11.77
C ARG A 151 -15.46 -10.10 -12.06
N ALA A 152 -14.43 -9.35 -11.63
CA ALA A 152 -14.29 -7.92 -11.92
C ALA A 152 -13.85 -7.63 -13.37
N GLY A 153 -13.54 -8.66 -14.16
CA GLY A 153 -13.14 -8.53 -15.56
C GLY A 153 -11.69 -8.09 -15.74
N ALA A 154 -10.80 -8.49 -14.81
CA ALA A 154 -9.35 -8.41 -15.02
C ALA A 154 -8.88 -9.57 -15.91
N ASP A 155 -8.08 -9.25 -16.92
CA ASP A 155 -7.46 -10.23 -17.79
C ASP A 155 -6.15 -10.73 -17.17
N ARG A 156 -6.22 -11.90 -16.51
CA ARG A 156 -5.06 -12.54 -15.88
C ARG A 156 -4.09 -13.19 -16.87
N ALA A 157 -4.45 -13.26 -18.16
CA ALA A 157 -3.56 -13.70 -19.23
C ALA A 157 -2.75 -12.54 -19.83
N ALA A 158 -2.99 -11.30 -19.38
CA ALA A 158 -2.18 -10.13 -19.70
C ALA A 158 -1.36 -9.67 -18.47
N PRO A 159 -0.29 -8.88 -18.67
CA PRO A 159 0.47 -8.31 -17.56
C PRO A 159 -0.38 -7.42 -16.64
N ILE A 160 -0.21 -7.61 -15.33
CA ILE A 160 -0.87 -6.84 -14.28
C ILE A 160 0.19 -6.34 -13.30
N PHE A 161 0.10 -5.07 -12.93
CA PHE A 161 0.89 -4.51 -11.83
C PHE A 161 0.05 -4.52 -10.54
N PHE A 162 0.63 -4.97 -9.43
CA PHE A 162 -0.04 -5.02 -8.14
C PHE A 162 0.52 -3.97 -7.16
N MET A 163 -0.36 -3.16 -6.59
CA MET A 163 -0.05 -2.28 -5.46
C MET A 163 -0.71 -2.84 -4.21
N TRP A 164 0.08 -3.21 -3.20
CA TRP A 164 -0.40 -3.93 -2.01
C TRP A 164 0.14 -3.30 -0.73
N LEU A 165 -0.35 -2.09 -0.43
CA LEU A 165 0.20 -1.24 0.62
C LEU A 165 -0.64 -1.29 1.89
N GLY A 166 -0.02 -1.51 3.04
CA GLY A 166 -0.68 -1.53 4.35
C GLY A 166 -1.60 -2.73 4.55
N VAL A 167 -1.28 -3.88 3.95
CA VAL A 167 -2.11 -5.09 4.05
C VAL A 167 -1.32 -6.27 4.58
N ALA A 168 -0.14 -6.57 4.02
CA ALA A 168 0.66 -7.72 4.45
C ALA A 168 0.95 -7.78 5.96
N PRO A 169 1.14 -6.66 6.70
CA PRO A 169 1.29 -6.69 8.15
C PRO A 169 0.09 -7.27 8.92
N TYR A 170 -1.10 -7.27 8.32
CA TYR A 170 -2.34 -7.73 8.95
C TYR A 170 -2.75 -9.14 8.50
N LEU A 171 -1.95 -9.80 7.67
CA LEU A 171 -2.21 -11.15 7.20
C LEU A 171 -1.28 -12.15 7.87
N THR A 172 -1.75 -13.38 8.03
CA THR A 172 -0.85 -14.50 8.34
C THR A 172 0.18 -14.68 7.23
N ARG A 173 1.37 -15.22 7.56
CA ARG A 173 2.41 -15.54 6.56
C ARG A 173 1.86 -16.43 5.44
N GLU A 174 0.99 -17.39 5.78
CA GLU A 174 0.35 -18.28 4.81
C GLU A 174 -0.55 -17.53 3.82
N ALA A 175 -1.43 -16.65 4.31
CA ALA A 175 -2.30 -15.84 3.47
C ALA A 175 -1.50 -14.87 2.58
N ALA A 176 -0.45 -14.27 3.14
CA ALA A 176 0.43 -13.38 2.39
C ALA A 176 1.19 -14.12 1.27
N MET A 177 1.75 -15.30 1.57
CA MET A 177 2.42 -16.13 0.56
C MET A 177 1.48 -16.66 -0.51
N THR A 178 0.22 -16.96 -0.15
CA THR A 178 -0.81 -17.34 -1.12
C THR A 178 -1.14 -16.18 -2.07
N THR A 179 -1.26 -14.96 -1.53
CA THR A 179 -1.43 -13.75 -2.35
C THR A 179 -0.25 -13.53 -3.30
N LEU A 180 0.98 -13.63 -2.81
CA LEU A 180 2.19 -13.48 -3.64
C LEU A 180 2.30 -14.56 -4.72
N ARG A 181 1.91 -15.80 -4.45
CA ARG A 181 1.81 -16.87 -5.47
C ARG A 181 0.81 -16.51 -6.57
N THR A 182 -0.36 -15.99 -6.20
CA THR A 182 -1.39 -15.55 -7.15
C THR A 182 -0.90 -14.41 -8.03
N ILE A 183 -0.18 -13.44 -7.46
CA ILE A 183 0.46 -12.34 -8.19
C ILE A 183 1.51 -12.89 -9.16
N ALA A 184 2.43 -13.73 -8.66
CA ALA A 184 3.51 -14.32 -9.45
C ALA A 184 2.99 -15.17 -10.61
N ALA A 185 1.79 -15.75 -10.50
CA ALA A 185 1.19 -16.53 -11.57
C ALA A 185 0.82 -15.69 -12.82
N THR A 186 0.58 -14.38 -12.70
CA THR A 186 0.27 -13.50 -13.84
C THR A 186 1.51 -13.24 -14.72
N PRO A 187 1.36 -13.06 -16.05
CA PRO A 187 2.48 -12.74 -16.94
C PRO A 187 3.24 -11.51 -16.47
N GLY A 188 4.55 -11.66 -16.27
CA GLY A 188 5.39 -10.55 -15.81
C GLY A 188 5.14 -10.10 -14.37
N GLY A 189 4.50 -10.95 -13.54
CA GLY A 189 3.99 -10.63 -12.21
C GLY A 189 4.86 -9.66 -11.43
N GLU A 190 4.29 -8.50 -11.12
CA GLU A 190 5.00 -7.35 -10.58
C GLU A 190 4.21 -6.74 -9.43
N VAL A 191 4.87 -6.48 -8.31
CA VAL A 191 4.22 -5.97 -7.11
C VAL A 191 5.09 -4.95 -6.38
N VAL A 192 4.43 -3.96 -5.79
CA VAL A 192 4.99 -3.17 -4.68
C VAL A 192 4.14 -3.41 -3.45
N PHE A 193 4.77 -3.79 -2.35
CA PHE A 193 4.09 -3.98 -1.06
C PHE A 193 4.96 -3.53 0.11
N ASP A 194 4.31 -3.23 1.23
CA ASP A 194 5.00 -2.98 2.49
C ASP A 194 4.80 -4.10 3.49
N TYR A 195 5.81 -4.33 4.33
CA TYR A 195 5.81 -5.37 5.35
C TYR A 195 6.53 -4.89 6.60
N THR A 196 6.34 -5.62 7.71
CA THR A 196 6.94 -5.30 9.01
C THR A 196 7.92 -6.40 9.40
N GLU A 197 9.11 -6.05 9.88
CA GLU A 197 10.05 -7.01 10.48
C GLU A 197 9.63 -7.36 11.92
N ALA A 198 10.10 -8.47 12.47
CA ALA A 198 9.87 -8.77 13.89
C ALA A 198 10.60 -7.76 14.80
N ALA A 199 9.91 -7.28 15.84
CA ALA A 199 10.42 -6.26 16.78
C ALA A 199 11.68 -6.69 17.56
N GLU A 200 11.99 -7.99 17.57
CA GLU A 200 13.16 -8.57 18.26
C GLU A 200 14.50 -8.03 17.72
N ARG A 201 14.50 -7.45 16.51
CA ARG A 201 15.67 -6.84 15.88
C ARG A 201 15.91 -5.39 16.34
N ASP A 202 14.93 -4.77 16.99
CA ASP A 202 15.00 -3.38 17.43
C ASP A 202 15.71 -3.17 18.75
N ARG A 203 16.31 -1.98 18.91
CA ARG A 203 16.90 -1.55 20.18
C ARG A 203 16.56 -0.09 20.48
N GLY A 204 16.42 0.24 21.75
CA GLY A 204 16.24 1.62 22.22
C GLY A 204 14.95 2.26 21.71
N GLU A 205 15.04 3.47 21.15
CA GLU A 205 13.89 4.24 20.67
C GLU A 205 13.11 3.54 19.55
N ALA A 206 13.79 2.76 18.69
CA ALA A 206 13.13 2.00 17.64
C ALA A 206 12.20 0.91 18.21
N GLN A 207 12.64 0.21 19.25
CA GLN A 207 11.86 -0.83 19.90
C GLN A 207 10.62 -0.24 20.60
N ALA A 208 10.78 0.91 21.27
CA ALA A 208 9.67 1.61 21.89
C ALA A 208 8.63 2.08 20.86
N PHE A 209 9.09 2.65 19.73
CA PHE A 209 8.20 3.06 18.64
C PHE A 209 7.41 1.88 18.06
N HIS A 210 8.09 0.75 17.82
CA HIS A 210 7.47 -0.45 17.29
C HIS A 210 6.42 -1.02 18.25
N GLN A 211 6.76 -1.16 19.54
CA GLN A 211 5.82 -1.67 20.54
C GLN A 211 4.57 -0.79 20.65
N GLU A 212 4.72 0.53 20.68
CA GLU A 212 3.59 1.47 20.70
C GLU A 212 2.71 1.33 19.44
N LEU A 213 3.32 1.14 18.27
CA LEU A 213 2.60 0.88 17.02
C LEU A 213 1.75 -0.39 17.13
N LEU A 214 2.33 -1.50 17.59
CA LEU A 214 1.64 -2.78 17.76
C LEU A 214 0.46 -2.67 18.73
N GLU A 215 0.67 -2.03 19.88
CA GLU A 215 -0.37 -1.80 20.88
C GLU A 215 -1.51 -0.93 20.33
N ARG A 216 -1.17 0.14 19.59
CA ARG A 216 -2.16 1.06 19.00
C ARG A 216 -3.03 0.39 17.95
N VAL A 217 -2.44 -0.40 17.04
CA VAL A 217 -3.21 -1.08 15.98
C VAL A 217 -4.04 -2.23 16.55
N ALA A 218 -3.52 -2.93 17.57
CA ALA A 218 -4.30 -3.92 18.32
C ALA A 218 -5.50 -3.29 19.05
N ALA A 219 -5.32 -2.12 19.68
CA ALA A 219 -6.39 -1.41 20.40
C ALA A 219 -7.54 -0.95 19.50
N VAL A 220 -7.31 -0.80 18.19
CA VAL A 220 -8.37 -0.49 17.21
C VAL A 220 -8.93 -1.74 16.50
N GLY A 221 -8.54 -2.94 16.92
CA GLY A 221 -9.06 -4.22 16.41
C GLY A 221 -8.37 -4.75 15.15
N GLU A 222 -7.20 -4.21 14.81
CA GLU A 222 -6.43 -4.60 13.62
C GLU A 222 -4.97 -4.90 14.02
N PRO A 223 -4.72 -5.96 14.82
CA PRO A 223 -3.37 -6.30 15.27
C PRO A 223 -2.47 -6.65 14.08
N ILE A 224 -1.22 -6.21 14.11
CA ILE A 224 -0.19 -6.68 13.19
C ILE A 224 0.18 -8.11 13.60
N VAL A 225 0.04 -9.04 12.65
CA VAL A 225 0.32 -10.47 12.82
C VAL A 225 1.31 -10.99 11.76
N GLY A 226 1.50 -10.22 10.68
CA GLY A 226 2.37 -10.54 9.57
C GLY A 226 3.74 -9.90 9.75
N PHE A 227 4.71 -10.72 10.15
CA PHE A 227 6.11 -10.35 10.26
C PHE A 227 6.96 -11.13 9.24
N PHE A 228 7.92 -10.45 8.62
CA PHE A 228 8.81 -11.06 7.63
C PHE A 228 10.26 -10.72 7.93
N ASP A 229 11.13 -11.71 7.78
CA ASP A 229 12.57 -11.48 7.66
C ASP A 229 12.89 -11.09 6.20
N PRO A 230 13.63 -9.99 5.95
CA PRO A 230 13.92 -9.54 4.58
C PRO A 230 14.64 -10.58 3.72
N GLN A 231 15.56 -11.36 4.32
CA GLN A 231 16.34 -12.36 3.57
C GLN A 231 15.51 -13.61 3.28
N GLU A 232 14.64 -14.02 4.19
CA GLU A 232 13.67 -15.09 3.94
C GLU A 232 12.65 -14.68 2.87
N LEU A 233 12.09 -13.48 2.98
CA LEU A 233 11.12 -12.97 2.03
C LEU A 233 11.72 -12.86 0.61
N SER A 234 12.95 -12.35 0.50
CA SER A 234 13.65 -12.27 -0.80
C SER A 234 13.83 -13.66 -1.44
N ARG A 235 14.17 -14.68 -0.64
CA ARG A 235 14.28 -16.07 -1.11
C ARG A 235 12.93 -16.65 -1.54
N ASP A 236 11.86 -16.39 -0.78
CA ASP A 236 10.52 -16.85 -1.13
C ASP A 236 10.03 -16.21 -2.45
N LEU A 237 10.23 -14.90 -2.61
CA LEU A 237 9.90 -14.19 -3.86
C LEU A 237 10.71 -14.75 -5.05
N HIS A 238 11.99 -15.02 -4.84
CA HIS A 238 12.82 -15.66 -5.86
C HIS A 238 12.31 -17.06 -6.23
N ALA A 239 11.83 -17.85 -5.26
CA ALA A 239 11.23 -19.15 -5.50
C ALA A 239 9.90 -19.06 -6.31
N PHE A 240 9.21 -17.93 -6.26
CA PHE A 240 8.06 -17.64 -7.13
C PHE A 240 8.46 -17.09 -8.52
N GLY A 241 9.77 -17.01 -8.81
CA GLY A 241 10.31 -16.49 -10.06
C GLY A 241 10.39 -14.96 -10.11
N MET A 242 10.12 -14.26 -9.00
CA MET A 242 10.33 -12.81 -8.91
C MET A 242 11.81 -12.52 -8.66
N THR A 243 12.62 -12.60 -9.72
CA THR A 243 14.09 -12.49 -9.66
C THR A 243 14.60 -11.06 -9.65
N GLU A 244 13.79 -10.07 -10.05
CA GLU A 244 14.11 -8.65 -9.90
C GLU A 244 13.46 -8.11 -8.64
N GLN A 245 14.26 -7.55 -7.73
CA GLN A 245 13.79 -7.07 -6.42
C GLN A 245 14.54 -5.80 -6.01
N GLU A 246 13.84 -4.87 -5.39
CA GLU A 246 14.42 -3.73 -4.67
C GLU A 246 13.65 -3.54 -3.36
N ASP A 247 14.34 -3.73 -2.23
CA ASP A 247 13.78 -3.57 -0.88
C ASP A 247 14.29 -2.27 -0.26
N PHE A 248 13.39 -1.50 0.33
CA PHE A 248 13.66 -0.21 0.95
C PHE A 248 13.25 -0.25 2.42
N ASN A 249 14.24 -0.27 3.30
CA ASN A 249 14.00 -0.07 4.72
C ASN A 249 13.71 1.41 5.04
N SER A 250 13.32 1.68 6.28
CA SER A 250 12.99 3.04 6.72
C SER A 250 14.15 4.04 6.61
N GLN A 251 15.40 3.60 6.76
CA GLN A 251 16.58 4.45 6.57
C GLN A 251 16.72 4.86 5.10
N GLU A 252 16.58 3.90 4.18
CA GLU A 252 16.67 4.14 2.74
C GLU A 252 15.55 5.02 2.23
N ILE A 253 14.34 4.83 2.75
CA ILE A 253 13.21 5.72 2.51
C ILE A 253 13.56 7.14 2.96
N ALA A 254 14.12 7.30 4.16
CA ALA A 254 14.47 8.61 4.70
C ALA A 254 15.53 9.34 3.86
N VAL A 255 16.57 8.62 3.45
CA VAL A 255 17.63 9.15 2.58
C VAL A 255 17.06 9.51 1.21
N ARG A 256 16.31 8.61 0.58
CA ARG A 256 15.89 8.74 -0.83
C ARG A 256 14.77 9.75 -1.04
N PHE A 257 13.83 9.87 -0.10
CA PHE A 257 12.64 10.70 -0.26
C PHE A 257 12.68 12.00 0.55
N PHE A 258 13.48 12.07 1.63
CA PHE A 258 13.54 13.26 2.48
C PHE A 258 14.93 13.90 2.54
N GLY A 259 15.93 13.35 1.84
CA GLY A 259 17.28 13.91 1.78
C GLY A 259 18.00 13.91 3.13
N VAL A 260 17.58 13.06 4.06
CA VAL A 260 18.23 12.94 5.38
C VAL A 260 19.62 12.31 5.18
N PRO A 261 20.70 12.90 5.72
CA PRO A 261 22.02 12.28 5.71
C PRO A 261 21.96 10.87 6.31
N ARG A 262 22.61 9.89 5.69
CA ARG A 262 22.49 8.47 6.08
C ARG A 262 22.87 8.21 7.54
N ASP A 263 23.86 8.92 8.05
CA ASP A 263 24.33 8.89 9.45
C ASP A 263 23.32 9.48 10.45
N GLN A 264 22.36 10.27 9.97
CA GLN A 264 21.30 10.92 10.74
C GLN A 264 19.92 10.28 10.49
N ALA A 265 19.82 9.40 9.49
CA ALA A 265 18.59 8.73 9.15
C ALA A 265 18.26 7.68 10.22
N PRO A 266 17.00 7.64 10.72
CA PRO A 266 16.62 6.72 11.77
C PRO A 266 16.94 5.27 11.35
N SER A 267 17.62 4.55 12.23
CA SER A 267 17.91 3.13 12.09
C SER A 267 17.02 2.32 13.04
N GLY A 268 16.56 1.16 12.60
CA GLY A 268 15.61 0.29 13.32
C GLY A 268 14.34 0.01 12.52
N ALA A 269 13.61 -1.02 12.93
CA ALA A 269 12.43 -1.55 12.27
C ALA A 269 11.24 -0.58 12.42
N ALA A 270 11.14 0.27 11.41
CA ALA A 270 9.88 0.65 10.83
C ALA A 270 9.78 0.01 9.44
N GLY A 271 8.54 -0.20 8.97
CA GLY A 271 8.21 -1.05 7.84
C GLY A 271 9.10 -0.89 6.60
N HIS A 272 9.18 -1.97 5.85
CA HIS A 272 9.86 -2.03 4.57
C HIS A 272 8.88 -1.73 3.44
N VAL A 273 9.39 -1.27 2.31
CA VAL A 273 8.66 -1.26 1.04
C VAL A 273 9.50 -2.02 0.04
N ILE A 274 8.96 -3.10 -0.52
CA ILE A 274 9.65 -3.92 -1.51
C ILE A 274 8.92 -3.87 -2.84
N TRP A 275 9.69 -3.72 -3.90
CA TRP A 275 9.28 -3.98 -5.27
C TRP A 275 9.85 -5.33 -5.70
N ALA A 276 9.02 -6.17 -6.32
CA ALA A 276 9.44 -7.44 -6.87
C ALA A 276 8.77 -7.69 -8.22
N ARG A 277 9.51 -8.28 -9.16
CA ARG A 277 9.03 -8.57 -10.51
C ARG A 277 9.56 -9.91 -11.01
N ARG A 278 8.69 -10.68 -11.65
CA ARG A 278 9.07 -11.80 -12.53
C ARG A 278 9.27 -11.25 -13.94
N PRO A 279 10.48 -11.25 -14.50
CA PRO A 279 10.70 -10.85 -15.89
C PRO A 279 9.88 -11.72 -16.85
N LEU A 280 9.46 -11.16 -17.99
CA LEU A 280 8.89 -11.95 -19.07
C LEU A 280 10.02 -12.72 -19.75
N GLU A 281 9.84 -14.03 -19.97
CA GLU A 281 10.82 -14.83 -20.70
C GLU A 281 10.96 -14.29 -22.14
N GLY A 282 12.18 -13.89 -22.54
CA GLY A 282 12.49 -13.43 -23.90
C GLY A 282 12.39 -11.92 -24.16
N ALA A 283 12.39 -11.08 -23.13
CA ALA A 283 12.56 -9.62 -23.25
C ALA A 283 14.05 -9.20 -23.30
#